data_AF-A0A1V4YY28-F1
#
_entry.id   AF-A0A1V4YY28-F1
#
_cell.length_a   1.000
_cell.length_b   1.000
_cell.length_c   1.000
_cell.angle_alpha   90.00
_cell.angle_beta   90.00
_cell.angle_gamma   90.00
#
_symmetry.space_group_name_H-M   'P 1'
#
loop_
_entity.id
_entity.type
_entity.pdbx_description
1 polymer ?
#
loop_
_entity_poly.entity_id
_entity_poly.type
_entity_poly.pdbx_seq_one_letter_code
_entity_poly.pdbx_strand_id
1 'polypeptide(L)'
;MVDGNIDKKELIKNSTEGDEDFALYKVTATITKKFDMFRFPEDNQLLTIDIQDKQLGRQEMVYVPDNESSKLGPQVNIPGYTIESLKIVEKPYSYNTTMGDPDLNTTTTFSQLRTGILLTREDLTVLFISLIGIFIAVFAALMSLLISSFQGRFSLEASAMFVGITNMVLITNLAPTGIITVGHLITAFGFFIIALCLLESAISLSYNKRGEEELARQLDLITLPILAIGFIVTVTALIAVAW
;
A
#
# COMPACT_ATOMS: atom_id res chain seq x y z
N MET A 1 9.30 -20.82 -1.13
CA MET A 1 8.72 -19.99 -0.05
C MET A 1 9.66 -18.82 0.16
N VAL A 2 9.12 -17.61 0.29
CA VAL A 2 9.91 -16.47 0.79
C VAL A 2 10.04 -16.66 2.31
N ASP A 3 11.22 -16.37 2.84
CA ASP A 3 11.71 -16.64 4.20
C ASP A 3 10.65 -16.62 5.31
N GLY A 4 10.66 -17.67 6.12
CA GLY A 4 10.02 -17.69 7.43
C GLY A 4 10.84 -18.52 8.38
N ASN A 5 11.09 -18.02 9.58
CA ASN A 5 11.80 -18.75 10.62
C ASN A 5 10.86 -19.03 11.80
N ILE A 6 10.93 -20.25 12.34
CA ILE A 6 10.27 -20.58 13.60
C ILE A 6 11.23 -20.18 14.71
N ASP A 7 10.92 -19.07 15.37
CA ASP A 7 11.75 -18.52 16.45
C ASP A 7 11.64 -19.39 17.72
N LYS A 8 10.44 -19.92 17.98
CA LYS A 8 10.19 -20.78 19.14
C LYS A 8 9.05 -21.76 18.87
N LYS A 9 9.22 -23.01 19.30
CA LYS A 9 8.18 -24.04 19.32
C LYS A 9 8.20 -24.75 20.66
N GLU A 10 7.13 -24.62 21.42
CA GLU A 10 6.98 -25.24 22.75
C GLU A 10 5.82 -26.24 22.72
N LEU A 11 6.07 -27.47 23.16
CA LEU A 11 5.01 -28.45 23.38
C LEU A 11 4.30 -28.10 24.69
N ILE A 12 2.99 -27.86 24.62
CA ILE A 12 2.16 -27.52 25.78
C ILE A 12 1.46 -28.76 26.33
N LYS A 13 0.90 -29.58 25.44
CA LYS A 13 0.19 -30.81 25.81
C LYS A 13 0.40 -31.85 24.72
N ASN A 14 0.60 -33.10 25.14
CA ASN A 14 0.60 -34.27 24.28
C ASN A 14 -0.21 -35.37 24.98
N SER A 15 -1.12 -36.02 24.29
CA SER A 15 -1.95 -37.10 24.82
C SER A 15 -2.44 -37.99 23.69
N THR A 16 -2.61 -39.27 23.99
CA THR A 16 -3.22 -40.23 23.06
C THR A 16 -4.54 -40.69 23.68
N GLU A 17 -5.65 -40.54 22.96
CA GLU A 17 -6.98 -40.98 23.37
C GLU A 17 -7.55 -41.93 22.31
N GLY A 18 -7.54 -43.24 22.59
CA GLY A 18 -7.96 -44.25 21.63
C GLY A 18 -7.02 -44.33 20.43
N ASP A 19 -7.57 -44.14 19.23
CA ASP A 19 -6.83 -44.10 17.96
C ASP A 19 -6.40 -42.68 17.55
N GLU A 20 -6.64 -41.67 18.41
CA GLU A 20 -6.30 -40.28 18.13
C GLU A 20 -5.11 -39.80 18.99
N ASP A 21 -4.10 -39.25 18.31
CA ASP A 21 -3.00 -38.54 18.94
C ASP A 21 -3.27 -37.03 18.93
N PHE A 22 -3.19 -36.41 20.11
CA PHE A 22 -3.38 -34.98 20.31
C PHE A 22 -2.07 -34.31 20.72
N ALA A 23 -1.66 -33.28 19.97
CA ALA A 23 -0.54 -32.43 20.35
C ALA A 23 -0.90 -30.95 20.22
N LEU A 24 -0.59 -30.18 21.26
CA LEU A 24 -0.76 -28.73 21.32
C LEU A 24 0.60 -28.05 21.41
N TYR A 25 0.88 -27.16 20.47
CA TYR A 25 2.10 -26.38 20.44
C TYR A 25 1.81 -24.88 20.54
N LYS A 26 2.69 -24.18 21.25
CA LYS A 26 2.82 -22.73 21.15
C LYS A 26 3.97 -22.42 20.18
N VAL A 27 3.67 -21.68 19.13
CA VAL A 27 4.64 -21.36 18.07
C VAL A 27 4.77 -19.85 17.94
N THR A 28 6.02 -19.38 17.94
CA THR A 28 6.39 -18.02 17.56
C THR A 28 7.20 -18.12 16.28
N ALA A 29 6.82 -17.37 15.26
CA ALA A 29 7.49 -17.37 13.96
C ALA A 29 7.53 -15.97 13.36
N THR A 30 8.61 -15.68 12.65
CA THR A 30 8.79 -14.49 11.83
C THR A 30 8.62 -14.90 10.37
N ILE A 31 7.60 -14.36 9.70
CA ILE A 31 7.22 -14.75 8.33
C ILE A 31 7.34 -13.55 7.42
N THR A 32 8.09 -13.70 6.33
CA THR A 32 8.20 -12.67 5.30
C THR A 32 7.06 -12.81 4.30
N LYS A 33 6.21 -11.79 4.23
CA LYS A 33 5.13 -11.68 3.25
C LYS A 33 5.38 -10.44 2.38
N LYS A 34 5.29 -10.63 1.06
CA LYS A 34 5.20 -9.52 0.11
C LYS A 34 3.75 -9.09 -0.02
N PHE A 35 3.49 -7.80 0.21
CA PHE A 35 2.20 -7.17 0.03
C PHE A 35 2.13 -6.48 -1.33
N ASP A 36 0.95 -6.45 -1.92
CA ASP A 36 0.71 -5.67 -3.15
C ASP A 36 0.33 -4.24 -2.74
N MET A 37 1.26 -3.31 -2.94
CA MET A 37 1.10 -1.92 -2.51
C MET A 37 0.65 -1.00 -3.64
N PHE A 38 0.26 -1.52 -4.81
CA PHE A 38 -0.11 -0.67 -5.96
C PHE A 38 -1.21 0.34 -5.58
N ARG A 39 -2.21 -0.12 -4.82
CA ARG A 39 -3.36 0.69 -4.38
C ARG A 39 -3.08 1.61 -3.19
N PHE A 40 -1.89 1.55 -2.58
CA PHE A 40 -1.53 2.43 -1.47
C PHE A 40 -1.75 3.91 -1.84
N PRO A 41 -2.40 4.74 -0.98
CA PRO A 41 -2.63 4.53 0.46
C PRO A 41 -3.92 3.80 0.87
N GLU A 42 -4.76 3.38 -0.08
CA GLU A 42 -6.03 2.70 0.19
C GLU A 42 -5.95 1.26 -0.34
N ASP A 43 -5.46 0.34 0.50
CA ASP A 43 -5.20 -1.03 0.10
C ASP A 43 -5.76 -2.08 1.09
N ASN A 44 -6.13 -3.23 0.53
CA ASN A 44 -6.57 -4.41 1.27
C ASN A 44 -5.52 -5.50 1.12
N GLN A 45 -5.15 -6.13 2.23
CA GLN A 45 -4.08 -7.11 2.26
C GLN A 45 -4.58 -8.45 2.79
N LEU A 46 -4.05 -9.54 2.22
CA LEU A 46 -4.28 -10.89 2.72
C LEU A 46 -2.99 -11.42 3.33
N LEU A 47 -2.93 -11.43 4.66
CA LEU A 47 -1.86 -12.08 5.39
C LEU A 47 -2.12 -13.60 5.38
N THR A 48 -1.12 -14.36 4.96
CA THR A 48 -1.24 -15.82 4.83
C THR A 48 -0.20 -16.52 5.68
N ILE A 49 -0.64 -17.46 6.51
CA ILE A 49 0.22 -18.38 7.23
C ILE A 49 -0.04 -19.77 6.64
N ASP A 50 1.02 -20.38 6.12
CA ASP A 50 0.95 -21.68 5.46
C ASP A 50 1.68 -22.72 6.31
N ILE A 51 0.96 -23.80 6.67
CA ILE A 51 1.50 -24.96 7.37
C ILE A 51 1.40 -26.15 6.42
N GLN A 52 2.47 -26.92 6.34
CA GLN A 52 2.50 -28.17 5.57
C GLN A 52 3.45 -29.15 6.25
N ASP A 53 3.27 -30.43 5.96
CA ASP A 53 4.25 -31.44 6.34
C ASP A 53 5.52 -31.31 5.49
N LYS A 54 6.66 -31.73 6.05
CA LYS A 54 7.96 -31.65 5.39
C LYS A 54 8.20 -32.84 4.45
N GLN A 55 7.60 -33.99 4.71
CA GLN A 55 7.89 -35.26 4.04
C GLN A 55 6.64 -35.89 3.44
N LEU A 56 5.53 -35.92 4.19
CA LEU A 56 4.34 -36.66 3.79
C LEU A 56 3.58 -35.92 2.68
N GLY A 57 3.39 -36.62 1.56
CA GLY A 57 2.58 -36.12 0.45
C GLY A 57 1.10 -36.08 0.80
N ARG A 58 0.32 -35.40 -0.05
CA ARG A 58 -1.14 -35.29 0.12
C ARG A 58 -1.87 -36.65 0.12
N GLN A 59 -1.29 -37.67 -0.50
CA GLN A 59 -1.87 -39.02 -0.52
C GLN A 59 -1.73 -39.75 0.83
N GLU A 60 -0.75 -39.34 1.64
CA GLU A 60 -0.45 -39.95 2.94
C GLU A 60 -1.09 -39.15 4.08
N MET A 61 -1.10 -37.82 3.96
CA MET A 61 -1.63 -36.92 4.96
C MET A 61 -2.44 -35.78 4.33
N VAL A 62 -3.65 -35.56 4.82
CA VAL A 62 -4.50 -34.42 4.44
C VAL A 62 -4.89 -33.65 5.70
N TYR A 63 -4.61 -32.34 5.70
CA TYR A 63 -5.07 -31.47 6.79
C TYR A 63 -6.58 -31.23 6.71
N VAL A 64 -7.24 -31.19 7.86
CA VAL A 64 -8.66 -30.81 7.97
C VAL A 64 -8.74 -29.51 8.78
N PRO A 65 -9.22 -28.40 8.19
CA PRO A 65 -9.28 -27.13 8.89
C PRO A 65 -10.43 -27.11 9.91
N ASP A 66 -10.11 -26.85 11.18
CA ASP A 66 -11.12 -26.55 12.21
C ASP A 66 -11.35 -25.04 12.27
N ASN A 67 -12.35 -24.55 11.53
CA ASN A 67 -12.72 -23.12 11.52
C ASN A 67 -13.57 -22.71 12.74
N GLU A 68 -14.15 -23.65 13.49
CA GLU A 68 -15.00 -23.33 14.64
C GLU A 68 -14.17 -22.97 15.87
N SER A 69 -13.07 -23.72 16.08
CA SER A 69 -12.15 -23.51 17.21
C SER A 69 -10.98 -22.57 16.88
N SER A 70 -10.77 -22.21 15.61
CA SER A 70 -9.67 -21.33 15.20
C SER A 70 -10.06 -19.85 15.22
N LYS A 71 -9.47 -19.08 16.13
CA LYS A 71 -9.79 -17.66 16.33
C LYS A 71 -8.53 -16.83 16.58
N LEU A 72 -8.65 -15.53 16.30
CA LEU A 72 -7.66 -14.55 16.74
C LEU A 72 -7.88 -14.23 18.23
N GLY A 73 -6.79 -13.99 18.95
CA GLY A 73 -6.86 -13.51 20.32
C GLY A 73 -7.45 -12.10 20.38
N PRO A 74 -8.14 -11.72 21.48
CA PRO A 74 -8.81 -10.43 21.60
C PRO A 74 -7.85 -9.22 21.64
N GLN A 75 -6.56 -9.46 21.85
CA GLN A 75 -5.52 -8.43 21.92
C GLN A 75 -4.68 -8.32 20.64
N VAL A 76 -5.02 -9.09 19.59
CA VAL A 76 -4.31 -9.00 18.31
C VAL A 76 -4.62 -7.67 17.67
N ASN A 77 -3.59 -6.86 17.46
CA ASN A 77 -3.67 -5.57 16.78
C ASN A 77 -2.57 -5.48 15.73
N ILE A 78 -2.93 -5.04 14.53
CA ILE A 78 -2.01 -4.81 13.42
C ILE A 78 -2.02 -3.31 13.13
N PRO A 79 -0.96 -2.57 13.50
CA PRO A 79 -0.94 -1.12 13.35
C PRO A 79 -1.27 -0.66 11.91
N GLY A 80 -2.26 0.22 11.79
CA GLY A 80 -2.71 0.78 10.51
C GLY A 80 -3.62 -0.13 9.67
N TYR A 81 -4.08 -1.25 10.23
CA TYR A 81 -5.05 -2.14 9.60
C TYR A 81 -6.12 -2.61 10.56
N THR A 82 -7.34 -2.74 10.05
CA THR A 82 -8.44 -3.44 10.70
C THR A 82 -8.48 -4.88 10.21
N ILE A 83 -8.77 -5.78 11.15
CA ILE A 83 -8.88 -7.21 10.86
C ILE A 83 -10.35 -7.52 10.55
N GLU A 84 -10.64 -7.83 9.30
CA GLU A 84 -12.00 -8.15 8.85
C GLU A 84 -12.39 -9.58 9.19
N SER A 85 -11.50 -10.53 8.89
CA SER A 85 -11.81 -11.95 9.04
C SER A 85 -10.57 -12.83 9.09
N LEU A 86 -10.74 -14.00 9.69
CA LEU A 86 -9.80 -15.12 9.64
C LEU A 86 -10.51 -16.33 9.04
N LYS A 87 -9.85 -17.02 8.11
CA LYS A 87 -10.35 -18.27 7.55
C LYS A 87 -9.21 -19.26 7.31
N ILE A 88 -9.45 -20.53 7.60
CA ILE A 88 -8.49 -21.60 7.38
C ILE A 88 -9.02 -22.55 6.31
N VAL A 89 -8.19 -22.86 5.33
CA VAL A 89 -8.52 -23.78 4.23
C VAL A 89 -7.39 -24.78 4.02
N GLU A 90 -7.73 -26.03 3.71
CA GLU A 90 -6.79 -26.95 3.07
C GLU A 90 -6.76 -26.66 1.58
N LYS A 91 -5.56 -26.74 1.00
CA LYS A 91 -5.40 -26.76 -0.45
C LYS A 91 -4.24 -27.67 -0.85
N PRO A 92 -4.34 -28.34 -2.00
CA PRO A 92 -3.19 -29.00 -2.61
C PRO A 92 -2.15 -27.96 -3.02
N TYR A 93 -0.88 -28.20 -2.69
CA TYR A 93 0.25 -27.39 -3.15
C TYR A 93 1.28 -28.29 -3.82
N SER A 94 1.47 -28.09 -5.12
CA SER A 94 2.39 -28.88 -5.93
C SER A 94 3.70 -28.13 -6.14
N TYR A 95 4.82 -28.79 -5.83
CA TYR A 95 6.15 -28.31 -6.20
C TYR A 95 6.51 -28.83 -7.57
N ASN A 96 6.73 -27.91 -8.52
CA ASN A 96 7.23 -28.22 -9.87
C ASN A 96 8.77 -28.41 -9.85
N THR A 97 9.27 -29.14 -8.87
CA THR A 97 10.68 -29.45 -8.69
C THR A 97 10.81 -30.69 -7.82
N THR A 98 11.84 -31.48 -8.08
CA THR A 98 12.21 -32.63 -7.26
C THR A 98 13.03 -32.22 -6.03
N MET A 99 13.39 -30.93 -5.91
CA MET A 99 14.26 -30.40 -4.86
C MET A 99 15.63 -31.11 -4.75
N GLY A 100 16.05 -31.81 -5.81
CA GLY A 100 17.27 -32.61 -5.82
C GLY A 100 17.11 -34.04 -5.29
N ASP A 101 15.88 -34.48 -5.02
CA ASP A 101 15.58 -35.87 -4.66
C ASP A 101 15.57 -36.75 -5.93
N PRO A 102 16.44 -37.78 -6.01
CA PRO A 102 16.51 -38.68 -7.15
C PRO A 102 15.32 -39.65 -7.25
N ASP A 103 14.56 -39.86 -6.18
CA ASP A 103 13.41 -40.78 -6.15
C ASP A 103 12.11 -40.12 -6.66
N LEU A 104 12.10 -38.80 -6.81
CA LEU A 104 10.97 -38.03 -7.29
C LEU A 104 11.07 -37.81 -8.81
N ASN A 105 10.07 -38.26 -9.57
CA ASN A 105 10.13 -38.22 -11.03
C ASN A 105 9.71 -36.88 -11.67
N THR A 106 8.83 -36.07 -11.08
CA THR A 106 8.47 -34.74 -11.67
C THR A 106 7.76 -33.74 -10.76
N THR A 107 6.83 -34.16 -9.89
CA THR A 107 5.98 -33.20 -9.15
C THR A 107 5.44 -33.83 -7.86
N THR A 108 5.74 -33.24 -6.71
CA THR A 108 5.21 -33.70 -5.42
C THR A 108 4.13 -32.75 -4.93
N THR A 109 2.97 -33.32 -4.59
CA THR A 109 1.82 -32.56 -4.08
C THR A 109 1.68 -32.79 -2.59
N PHE A 110 1.67 -31.70 -1.82
CA PHE A 110 1.47 -31.69 -0.39
C PHE A 110 0.09 -31.14 -0.05
N SER A 111 -0.46 -31.60 1.07
CA SER A 111 -1.59 -30.92 1.70
C SER A 111 -1.05 -29.70 2.46
N GLN A 112 -1.55 -28.51 2.16
CA GLN A 112 -1.14 -27.28 2.82
C GLN A 112 -2.35 -26.65 3.52
N LEU A 113 -2.24 -26.48 4.83
CA LEU A 113 -3.18 -25.75 5.65
C LEU A 113 -2.85 -24.26 5.59
N ARG A 114 -3.71 -23.47 4.94
CA ARG A 114 -3.52 -22.03 4.75
C ARG A 114 -4.51 -21.27 5.62
N THR A 115 -3.97 -20.48 6.54
CA THR A 115 -4.72 -19.48 7.29
C THR A 115 -4.62 -18.15 6.56
N GLY A 116 -5.76 -17.60 6.15
CA GLY A 116 -5.88 -16.26 5.58
C GLY A 116 -6.47 -15.31 6.61
N ILE A 117 -5.80 -14.18 6.82
CA ILE A 117 -6.27 -13.06 7.65
C ILE A 117 -6.46 -11.87 6.72
N LEU A 118 -7.71 -11.45 6.55
CA LEU A 118 -8.04 -10.31 5.71
C LEU A 118 -7.85 -9.02 6.51
N LEU A 119 -7.02 -8.14 5.97
CA LEU A 119 -6.67 -6.85 6.52
C LEU A 119 -7.17 -5.75 5.59
N THR A 120 -7.84 -4.76 6.16
CA THR A 120 -8.30 -3.55 5.45
C THR A 120 -7.61 -2.36 6.09
N ARG A 121 -7.18 -1.36 5.31
CA ARG A 121 -6.74 -0.10 5.93
C ARG A 121 -7.96 0.63 6.47
N GLU A 122 -7.85 1.07 7.72
CA GLU A 122 -8.92 1.80 8.37
C GLU A 122 -8.86 3.27 7.99
N ASP A 123 -9.99 3.77 7.50
CA ASP A 123 -10.31 5.19 7.31
C ASP A 123 -9.49 6.00 6.30
N LEU A 124 -10.09 7.13 5.90
CA LEU A 124 -9.43 8.21 5.15
C LEU A 124 -8.18 8.78 5.86
N THR A 125 -7.92 8.36 7.10
CA THR A 125 -6.78 8.79 7.92
C THR A 125 -5.44 8.52 7.23
N VAL A 126 -5.23 7.31 6.70
CA VAL A 126 -3.96 6.97 6.03
C VAL A 126 -3.80 7.76 4.73
N LEU A 127 -4.88 7.92 3.97
CA LEU A 127 -4.93 8.76 2.78
C LEU A 127 -4.53 10.20 3.09
N PHE A 128 -5.16 10.84 4.07
CA PHE A 128 -4.85 12.24 4.40
C PHE A 128 -3.46 12.39 5.01
N ILE A 129 -3.05 11.56 5.96
CA ILE A 129 -1.71 11.68 6.60
C ILE A 129 -0.59 11.48 5.56
N SER A 130 -0.78 10.59 4.57
CA SER A 130 0.24 10.34 3.54
C SER A 130 0.26 11.37 2.40
N LEU A 131 -0.84 12.10 2.16
CA LEU A 131 -0.98 13.04 1.05
C LEU A 131 -1.15 14.51 1.45
N ILE A 132 -1.24 14.82 2.74
CA ILE A 132 -1.48 16.20 3.21
C ILE A 132 -0.40 17.16 2.70
N GLY A 133 0.85 16.73 2.61
CA GLY A 133 1.95 17.56 2.12
C GLY A 133 1.74 17.99 0.67
N ILE A 134 1.36 17.07 -0.22
CA ILE A 134 1.11 17.44 -1.62
C ILE A 134 -0.16 18.29 -1.76
N PHE A 135 -1.21 18.04 -0.98
CA PHE A 135 -2.41 18.88 -1.01
C PHE A 135 -2.11 20.32 -0.60
N ILE A 136 -1.33 20.52 0.47
CA ILE A 136 -0.90 21.85 0.90
C ILE A 136 0.04 22.49 -0.13
N ALA A 137 0.95 21.73 -0.74
CA ALA A 137 1.84 22.23 -1.78
C ALA A 137 1.09 22.75 -3.00
N VAL A 138 0.15 21.96 -3.53
CA VAL A 138 -0.69 22.36 -4.67
C VAL A 138 -1.56 23.56 -4.29
N PHE A 139 -2.14 23.58 -3.09
CA PHE A 139 -2.90 24.73 -2.61
C PHE A 139 -2.03 26.00 -2.58
N ALA A 140 -0.81 25.93 -2.05
CA ALA A 140 0.11 27.06 -2.01
C ALA A 140 0.49 27.54 -3.42
N ALA A 141 0.75 26.63 -4.36
CA ALA A 141 1.05 26.96 -5.76
C ALA A 141 -0.17 27.53 -6.52
N LEU A 142 -1.41 27.16 -6.17
CA LEU A 142 -2.59 27.79 -6.73
C LEU A 142 -2.79 29.21 -6.16
N MET A 143 -2.53 29.39 -4.86
CA MET A 143 -2.62 30.69 -4.21
C MET A 143 -1.53 31.66 -4.67
N SER A 144 -0.39 31.18 -5.17
CA SER A 144 0.67 32.03 -5.74
C SER A 144 0.13 32.90 -6.88
N LEU A 145 -0.80 32.38 -7.69
CA LEU A 145 -1.37 33.09 -8.84
C LEU A 145 -2.15 34.35 -8.43
N LEU A 146 -2.61 34.43 -7.18
CA LEU A 146 -3.31 35.62 -6.66
C LEU A 146 -2.36 36.71 -6.17
N ILE A 147 -1.06 36.42 -6.03
CA ILE A 147 -0.05 37.35 -5.51
C ILE A 147 0.42 38.28 -6.63
N SER A 148 0.49 39.58 -6.39
CA SER A 148 0.96 40.54 -7.42
C SER A 148 2.47 40.52 -7.65
N SER A 149 3.25 40.18 -6.62
CA SER A 149 4.72 40.10 -6.73
C SER A 149 5.15 38.77 -7.37
N PHE A 150 5.69 38.83 -8.59
CA PHE A 150 6.24 37.65 -9.29
C PHE A 150 7.37 36.96 -8.51
N GLN A 151 8.20 37.70 -7.78
CA GLN A 151 9.20 37.10 -6.90
C GLN A 151 8.55 36.29 -5.79
N GLY A 152 7.43 36.79 -5.24
CA GLY A 152 6.61 36.06 -4.27
C GLY A 152 6.01 34.78 -4.86
N ARG A 153 5.54 34.83 -6.12
CA ARG A 153 4.98 33.66 -6.82
C ARG A 153 5.99 32.54 -6.96
N PHE A 154 7.12 32.83 -7.61
CA PHE A 154 8.17 31.84 -7.85
C PHE A 154 8.74 31.28 -6.55
N SER A 155 8.84 32.09 -5.50
CA SER A 155 9.28 31.64 -4.18
C SER A 155 8.29 30.63 -3.56
N LEU A 156 6.99 30.91 -3.63
CA LEU A 156 5.95 30.04 -3.08
C LEU A 156 5.82 28.73 -3.88
N GLU A 157 5.88 28.81 -5.20
CA GLU A 157 5.87 27.64 -6.11
C GLU A 157 7.11 26.76 -5.94
N ALA A 158 8.30 27.36 -5.82
CA ALA A 158 9.52 26.62 -5.53
C ALA A 158 9.44 25.90 -4.16
N SER A 159 8.91 26.59 -3.14
CA SER A 159 8.67 25.99 -1.82
C SER A 159 7.66 24.84 -1.90
N ALA A 160 6.59 24.99 -2.68
CA ALA A 160 5.62 23.93 -2.93
C ALA A 160 6.26 22.70 -3.60
N MET A 161 7.17 22.87 -4.56
CA MET A 161 7.91 21.74 -5.15
C MET A 161 8.73 20.99 -4.09
N PHE A 162 9.42 21.70 -3.20
CA PHE A 162 10.16 21.04 -2.11
C PHE A 162 9.24 20.22 -1.19
N VAL A 163 8.09 20.78 -0.80
CA VAL A 163 7.09 20.04 -0.01
C VAL A 163 6.58 18.81 -0.77
N GLY A 164 6.32 18.94 -2.07
CA GLY A 164 5.95 17.82 -2.94
C GLY A 164 7.00 16.70 -2.95
N ILE A 165 8.30 17.05 -3.00
CA ILE A 165 9.41 16.07 -2.98
C ILE A 165 9.44 15.35 -1.64
N THR A 166 9.32 16.10 -0.53
CA THR A 166 9.24 15.51 0.81
C THR A 166 8.05 14.55 0.92
N ASN A 167 6.88 14.91 0.35
CA ASN A 167 5.72 14.04 0.36
C ASN A 167 5.93 12.77 -0.48
N MET A 168 6.60 12.88 -1.64
CA MET A 168 6.95 11.71 -2.46
C MET A 168 7.85 10.71 -1.70
N VAL A 169 8.85 11.23 -0.98
CA VAL A 169 9.75 10.42 -0.13
C VAL A 169 8.98 9.77 1.02
N LEU A 170 8.05 10.49 1.65
CA LEU A 170 7.17 9.93 2.70
C LEU A 170 6.38 8.73 2.17
N ILE A 171 5.76 8.85 1.00
CA ILE A 171 4.99 7.75 0.38
C ILE A 171 5.90 6.55 0.07
N THR A 172 7.10 6.82 -0.46
CA THR A 172 8.08 5.77 -0.78
C THR A 172 8.46 4.97 0.47
N ASN A 173 8.64 5.65 1.61
CA ASN A 173 8.99 5.03 2.88
C ASN A 173 7.82 4.25 3.50
N LEU A 174 6.58 4.70 3.30
CA LEU A 174 5.38 4.00 3.77
C LEU A 174 5.05 2.75 2.93
N ALA A 175 5.47 2.72 1.67
CA ALA A 175 5.23 1.60 0.74
C ALA A 175 6.51 1.16 -0.01
N PRO A 176 7.53 0.61 0.68
CA PRO A 176 8.86 0.33 0.11
C PRO A 176 8.86 -0.97 -0.72
N THR A 177 8.18 -0.94 -1.87
CA THR A 177 7.96 -2.12 -2.73
C THR A 177 8.62 -2.02 -4.10
N GLY A 178 9.21 -0.88 -4.43
CA GLY A 178 9.84 -0.63 -5.73
C GLY A 178 8.84 -0.47 -6.88
N ILE A 179 7.54 -0.38 -6.59
CA ILE A 179 6.48 -0.10 -7.55
C ILE A 179 5.93 1.31 -7.37
N ILE A 180 5.38 1.87 -8.44
CA ILE A 180 4.68 3.15 -8.40
C ILE A 180 3.27 2.89 -7.86
N THR A 181 2.94 3.48 -6.72
CA THR A 181 1.61 3.37 -6.09
C THR A 181 0.68 4.50 -6.53
N VAL A 182 -0.62 4.38 -6.25
CA VAL A 182 -1.60 5.45 -6.47
C VAL A 182 -1.19 6.74 -5.76
N GLY A 183 -0.67 6.67 -4.54
CA GLY A 183 -0.12 7.83 -3.83
C GLY A 183 1.03 8.52 -4.59
N HIS A 184 1.91 7.74 -5.23
CA HIS A 184 2.96 8.30 -6.09
C HIS A 184 2.35 9.00 -7.32
N LEU A 185 1.31 8.42 -7.94
CA LEU A 185 0.62 9.03 -9.09
C LEU A 185 -0.06 10.35 -8.71
N ILE A 186 -0.74 10.41 -7.56
CA ILE A 186 -1.35 11.64 -7.04
C ILE A 186 -0.27 12.71 -6.80
N THR A 187 0.87 12.31 -6.21
CA THR A 187 1.97 13.23 -5.94
C THR A 187 2.62 13.73 -7.24
N ALA A 188 2.84 12.84 -8.21
CA ALA A 188 3.33 13.18 -9.53
C ALA A 188 2.39 14.15 -10.26
N PHE A 189 1.07 13.95 -10.15
CA PHE A 189 0.11 14.87 -10.72
C PHE A 189 0.08 16.23 -10.00
N GLY A 190 0.25 16.24 -8.67
CA GLY A 190 0.42 17.48 -7.92
C GLY A 190 1.65 18.28 -8.38
N PHE A 191 2.79 17.62 -8.63
CA PHE A 191 3.95 18.27 -9.25
C PHE A 191 3.65 18.86 -10.62
N PHE A 192 2.89 18.13 -11.44
CA PHE A 192 2.47 18.63 -12.74
C PHE A 192 1.64 19.92 -12.62
N ILE A 193 0.71 19.98 -11.66
CA ILE A 193 -0.05 21.22 -11.37
C ILE A 193 0.87 22.36 -10.92
N ILE A 194 1.81 22.10 -10.00
CA ILE A 194 2.76 23.12 -9.52
C ILE A 194 3.62 23.65 -10.69
N ALA A 195 4.05 22.77 -11.59
CA ALA A 195 4.79 23.17 -12.79
C ALA A 195 3.95 24.01 -13.75
N LEU A 196 2.65 23.72 -13.90
CA LEU A 196 1.73 24.55 -14.69
C LEU A 196 1.53 25.93 -14.05
N CYS A 197 1.44 26.04 -12.71
CA CYS A 197 1.43 27.34 -12.03
C CYS A 197 2.71 28.14 -12.31
N LEU A 198 3.87 27.47 -12.28
CA LEU A 198 5.16 28.13 -12.57
C LEU A 198 5.24 28.63 -14.02
N LEU A 199 4.71 27.84 -14.97
CA LEU A 199 4.60 28.24 -16.37
C LEU A 199 3.65 29.42 -16.55
N GLU A 200 2.49 29.40 -15.88
CA GLU A 200 1.52 30.50 -15.85
C GLU A 200 2.20 31.77 -15.32
N SER A 201 2.87 31.71 -14.17
CA SER A 201 3.59 32.84 -13.56
C SER A 201 4.64 33.43 -14.50
N ALA A 202 5.33 32.60 -15.30
CA ALA A 202 6.30 33.07 -16.30
C ALA A 202 5.63 33.78 -17.50
N ILE A 203 4.47 33.28 -17.95
CA ILE A 203 3.68 33.91 -19.03
C ILE A 203 3.07 35.23 -18.53
N SER A 204 2.50 35.24 -17.34
CA SER A 204 1.93 36.40 -16.68
C SER A 204 3.00 37.51 -16.48
N LEU A 205 4.24 37.14 -16.13
CA LEU A 205 5.37 38.07 -16.09
C LEU A 205 5.70 38.66 -17.47
N SER A 206 5.58 37.87 -18.55
CA SER A 206 5.82 38.35 -19.92
C SER A 206 4.79 39.41 -20.32
N TYR A 207 3.50 39.19 -20.03
CA TYR A 207 2.44 40.16 -20.26
C TYR A 207 2.62 41.42 -19.43
N ASN A 208 2.96 41.28 -18.14
CA ASN A 208 3.24 42.43 -17.29
C ASN A 208 4.41 43.29 -17.83
N LYS A 209 5.50 42.66 -18.29
CA LYS A 209 6.63 43.36 -18.94
C LYS A 209 6.27 44.07 -20.24
N ARG A 210 5.21 43.67 -20.93
CA ARG A 210 4.68 44.33 -22.14
C ARG A 210 3.69 45.45 -21.83
N GLY A 211 3.39 45.69 -20.56
CA GLY A 211 2.38 46.67 -20.12
C GLY A 211 0.94 46.13 -20.19
N GLU A 212 0.76 44.84 -20.43
CA GLU A 212 -0.55 44.18 -20.56
C GLU A 212 -0.99 43.56 -19.22
N GLU A 213 -1.02 44.37 -18.15
CA GLU A 213 -1.29 43.89 -16.79
C GLU A 213 -2.68 43.26 -16.62
N GLU A 214 -3.67 43.78 -17.33
CA GLU A 214 -5.03 43.26 -17.29
C GLU A 214 -5.14 41.87 -17.91
N LEU A 215 -4.37 41.59 -18.98
CA LEU A 215 -4.29 40.25 -19.57
C LEU A 215 -3.59 39.25 -18.64
N ALA A 216 -2.52 39.67 -17.98
CA ALA A 216 -1.88 38.88 -16.92
C ALA A 216 -2.87 38.52 -15.80
N ARG A 217 -3.63 39.51 -15.30
CA ARG A 217 -4.65 39.30 -14.27
C ARG A 217 -5.76 38.35 -14.70
N GLN A 218 -6.23 38.48 -15.94
CA GLN A 218 -7.26 37.60 -16.50
C GLN A 218 -6.74 36.16 -16.63
N LEU A 219 -5.49 36.00 -17.08
CA LEU A 219 -4.84 34.69 -17.15
C LEU A 219 -4.79 34.01 -15.78
N ASP A 220 -4.35 34.74 -14.74
CA ASP A 220 -4.27 34.21 -13.37
C ASP A 220 -5.65 33.70 -12.89
N LEU A 221 -6.69 34.53 -13.07
CA LEU A 221 -8.05 34.28 -12.57
C LEU A 221 -8.78 33.17 -13.33
N ILE A 222 -8.45 32.97 -14.61
CA ILE A 222 -9.01 31.87 -15.42
C ILE A 222 -8.25 30.57 -15.14
N THR A 223 -6.93 30.63 -15.02
CA THR A 223 -6.09 29.44 -14.86
C THR A 223 -6.28 28.79 -13.48
N LEU A 224 -6.43 29.58 -12.42
CA LEU A 224 -6.62 29.08 -11.06
C LEU A 224 -7.78 28.08 -10.94
N PRO A 225 -9.05 28.40 -11.31
CA PRO A 225 -10.15 27.45 -11.20
C PRO A 225 -9.97 26.24 -12.13
N ILE A 226 -9.38 26.42 -13.31
CA ILE A 226 -9.13 25.30 -14.25
C ILE A 226 -8.17 24.29 -13.61
N LEU A 227 -7.03 24.76 -13.09
CA LEU A 227 -6.05 23.89 -12.45
C LEU A 227 -6.58 23.28 -11.15
N ALA A 228 -7.32 24.05 -10.34
CA ALA A 228 -7.92 23.56 -9.10
C ALA A 228 -8.96 22.45 -9.36
N ILE A 229 -9.88 22.66 -10.30
CA ILE A 229 -10.88 21.66 -10.68
C ILE A 229 -10.20 20.44 -11.30
N GLY A 230 -9.23 20.65 -12.21
CA GLY A 230 -8.46 19.57 -12.81
C GLY A 230 -7.74 18.71 -11.78
N PHE A 231 -7.17 19.33 -10.74
CA PHE A 231 -6.56 18.64 -9.62
C PHE A 231 -7.58 17.79 -8.85
N ILE A 232 -8.68 18.40 -8.39
CA ILE A 232 -9.70 17.71 -7.60
C ILE A 232 -10.30 16.54 -8.38
N VAL A 233 -10.68 16.75 -9.64
CA VAL A 233 -11.31 15.71 -10.46
C VAL A 233 -10.36 14.54 -10.69
N THR A 234 -9.11 14.80 -11.06
CA THR A 234 -8.13 13.75 -11.36
C THR A 234 -7.76 12.97 -10.09
N VAL A 235 -7.53 13.65 -8.97
CA VAL A 235 -7.23 12.99 -7.69
C VAL A 235 -8.41 12.15 -7.22
N THR A 236 -9.63 12.67 -7.32
CA THR A 236 -10.84 11.90 -6.98
C THR A 236 -10.99 10.66 -7.86
N ALA A 237 -10.74 10.79 -9.17
CA ALA A 237 -10.77 9.66 -10.10
C ALA A 237 -9.70 8.61 -9.78
N LEU A 238 -8.47 9.03 -9.46
CA LEU A 238 -7.38 8.12 -9.08
C LEU A 238 -7.70 7.36 -7.79
N ILE A 239 -8.27 8.05 -6.78
CA ILE A 239 -8.70 7.41 -5.53
C ILE A 239 -9.85 6.44 -5.80
N ALA A 240 -10.83 6.83 -6.62
CA ALA A 240 -11.98 5.97 -6.94
C ALA A 240 -11.57 4.71 -7.74
N VAL A 241 -10.60 4.80 -8.65
CA VAL A 241 -10.05 3.63 -9.37
C VAL A 241 -9.24 2.73 -8.44
N ALA A 242 -8.68 3.29 -7.37
CA ALA A 242 -7.97 2.53 -6.36
C ALA A 242 -8.89 1.82 -5.36
N TRP A 243 -10.21 2.02 -5.42
CA TRP A 243 -11.23 1.34 -4.60
C TRP A 243 -11.78 0.11 -5.31
#